data_AF-A0A2G6DV87-F1
#
_entry.id   AF-A0A2G6DV87-F1
#
_cell.length_a   1.000
_cell.length_b   1.000
_cell.length_c   1.000
_cell.angle_alpha   90.00
_cell.angle_beta   90.00
_cell.angle_gamma   90.00
#
_symmetry.space_group_name_H-M   'P 1'
#
loop_
_entity.id
_entity.type
_entity.pdbx_description
1 polymer ?
#
loop_
_entity_poly.entity_id
_entity_poly.type
_entity_poly.pdbx_seq_one_letter_code
_entity_poly.pdbx_strand_id
1 'polypeptide(L)'
;MRAEVDAVVRRRAATEEAAILARHFRGRELLRTAIADLIHISDWRQTGAGIAAATASALHGALLVAGGVVAERRGYGTDVDDLPIRLAVIGMGSFGGSSMGYVSDADVLFVHTAQSGVDQREQDAVAMAVVTMMQRLLKVPAPAAPPVAISADLRPEGRNGPLVRSLDSYAEYYRRWADTWEFQALLRAVPVAGDAELGRTFQTLIDPLRYNPAGLKETDARQIRRLKARMENERLPRGVSPDRHLKLGPGGLTDVEWVAQLLQLQHGHAHEQLRRTETAAVLTAARDLDLLAESDAEALAEALAHTVRLRNALALWNGRSGDILPTDRRDLVAAARLMGYGPAHSTRSRAQPAGWDGGLLPGQARGHPDQPATGRRIAMPAVPSRCGRRLRGCPAWLGWLPPGHGPIAWPGTWPHRLVPSPCRIARSGGPAPG
;
A
#
# COMPACT_ATOMS: atom_id res chain seq x y z
N MET A 1 23.01 4.73 0.73
CA MET A 1 21.88 5.67 0.94
C MET A 1 21.80 6.15 2.38
N ARG A 2 21.36 5.35 3.37
CA ARG A 2 21.21 5.83 4.77
C ARG A 2 22.50 6.45 5.34
N ALA A 3 23.63 5.74 5.27
CA ALA A 3 24.92 6.26 5.73
C ALA A 3 25.38 7.55 5.02
N GLU A 4 25.00 7.70 3.74
CA GLU A 4 25.30 8.91 2.94
C GLU A 4 24.44 10.09 3.40
N VAL A 5 23.14 9.85 3.66
CA VAL A 5 22.23 10.84 4.24
C VAL A 5 22.69 11.24 5.65
N ASP A 6 23.06 10.28 6.50
CA ASP A 6 23.58 10.53 7.85
C ASP A 6 24.80 11.46 7.81
N ALA A 7 25.77 11.13 6.96
CA ALA A 7 27.00 11.91 6.82
C ALA A 7 26.74 13.35 6.35
N VAL A 8 25.75 13.57 5.47
CA VAL A 8 25.43 14.90 4.95
C VAL A 8 24.60 15.71 5.93
N VAL A 9 23.60 15.09 6.56
CA VAL A 9 22.69 15.77 7.49
C VAL A 9 23.43 16.18 8.77
N ARG A 10 24.22 15.27 9.37
CA ARG A 10 24.92 15.56 10.63
C ARG A 10 26.01 16.64 10.47
N ARG A 11 26.57 16.85 9.27
CA ARG A 11 27.58 17.89 9.01
C ARG A 11 27.03 19.32 8.92
N ARG A 12 25.74 19.50 8.63
CA ARG A 12 25.15 20.83 8.31
C ARG A 12 24.31 21.42 9.45
N ALA A 13 24.42 20.86 10.65
CA ALA A 13 23.51 21.10 11.76
C ALA A 13 22.03 20.88 11.37
N ALA A 14 21.10 20.99 12.31
CA ALA A 14 19.68 20.75 12.09
C ALA A 14 19.00 21.90 11.30
N THR A 15 19.43 22.10 10.05
CA THR A 15 18.97 23.18 9.16
C THR A 15 17.95 22.67 8.14
N GLU A 16 17.09 23.56 7.65
CA GLU A 16 16.15 23.24 6.56
C GLU A 16 16.89 22.76 5.29
N GLU A 17 18.06 23.33 5.00
CA GLU A 17 18.93 22.91 3.89
C GLU A 17 19.34 21.43 3.99
N ALA A 18 19.64 20.93 5.19
CA ALA A 18 20.00 19.54 5.39
C ALA A 18 18.83 18.60 5.01
N ALA A 19 17.59 18.97 5.31
CA ALA A 19 16.41 18.22 4.90
C ALA A 19 16.15 18.30 3.38
N ILE A 20 16.43 19.43 2.75
CA ILE A 20 16.39 19.58 1.29
C ILE A 20 17.42 18.64 0.64
N LEU A 21 18.63 18.54 1.17
CA LEU A 21 19.66 17.63 0.66
C LEU A 21 19.25 16.15 0.75
N ALA A 22 18.62 15.73 1.86
CA ALA A 22 18.07 14.37 1.96
C ALA A 22 17.02 14.08 0.86
N ARG A 23 16.24 15.09 0.44
CA ARG A 23 15.31 14.95 -0.69
C ARG A 23 15.99 14.98 -2.06
N HIS A 24 17.09 15.71 -2.22
CA HIS A 24 17.91 15.59 -3.43
C HIS A 24 18.47 14.18 -3.60
N PHE A 25 18.91 13.54 -2.52
CA PHE A 25 19.29 12.12 -2.56
C PHE A 25 18.17 11.23 -3.05
N ARG A 26 16.96 11.39 -2.51
CA ARG A 26 15.79 10.67 -3.04
C ARG A 26 15.58 10.93 -4.52
N GLY A 27 15.65 12.18 -4.97
CA GLY A 27 15.52 12.55 -6.39
C GLY A 27 16.54 11.83 -7.28
N ARG A 28 17.82 11.80 -6.87
CA ARG A 28 18.89 11.07 -7.56
C ARG A 28 18.58 9.58 -7.68
N GLU A 29 18.16 8.95 -6.59
CA GLU A 29 17.89 7.51 -6.57
C GLU A 29 16.60 7.14 -7.33
N LEU A 30 15.59 8.02 -7.33
CA LEU A 30 14.41 7.85 -8.18
C LEU A 30 14.77 7.93 -9.66
N LEU A 31 15.61 8.90 -10.06
CA LEU A 31 16.08 8.99 -11.44
C LEU A 31 16.86 7.74 -11.85
N ARG A 32 17.78 7.27 -11.00
CA ARG A 32 18.55 6.04 -11.24
C ARG A 32 17.64 4.82 -11.39
N THR A 33 16.63 4.71 -10.53
CA THR A 33 15.63 3.63 -10.59
C THR A 33 14.79 3.72 -11.87
N ALA A 34 14.33 4.92 -12.24
CA ALA A 34 13.59 5.16 -13.48
C ALA A 34 14.40 4.81 -14.72
N ILE A 35 15.67 5.20 -14.78
CA ILE A 35 16.54 4.84 -15.90
C ILE A 35 16.68 3.31 -15.99
N ALA A 36 16.96 2.61 -14.89
CA ALA A 36 17.10 1.16 -14.86
C ALA A 36 15.81 0.42 -15.28
N ASP A 37 14.65 0.92 -14.87
CA ASP A 37 13.32 0.42 -15.24
C ASP A 37 13.05 0.61 -16.75
N LEU A 38 13.32 1.81 -17.27
CA LEU A 38 13.11 2.18 -18.67
C LEU A 38 13.98 1.41 -19.65
N ILE A 39 15.23 1.09 -19.26
CA ILE A 39 16.14 0.28 -20.07
C ILE A 39 16.07 -1.22 -19.73
N HIS A 40 15.10 -1.61 -18.90
CA HIS A 40 14.79 -2.99 -18.53
C HIS A 40 15.95 -3.78 -17.90
N ILE A 41 16.82 -3.07 -17.15
CA ILE A 41 17.86 -3.68 -16.32
C ILE A 41 17.30 -4.09 -14.96
N SER A 42 16.30 -3.37 -14.44
CA SER A 42 15.59 -3.74 -13.21
C SER A 42 14.19 -4.28 -13.50
N ASP A 43 13.76 -5.29 -12.73
CA ASP A 43 12.37 -5.73 -12.74
C ASP A 43 11.48 -4.81 -11.87
N TRP A 44 10.17 -5.02 -11.95
CA TRP A 44 9.19 -4.20 -11.23
C TRP A 44 9.30 -4.30 -9.70
N ARG A 45 9.83 -5.41 -9.16
CA ARG A 45 10.03 -5.62 -7.72
C ARG A 45 11.22 -4.81 -7.25
N GLN A 46 12.32 -4.86 -8.00
CA GLN A 46 13.52 -4.05 -7.78
C GLN A 46 13.20 -2.56 -7.91
N THR A 47 12.36 -2.17 -8.87
CA THR A 47 11.85 -0.80 -9.01
C THR A 47 11.09 -0.36 -7.75
N GLY A 48 10.11 -1.16 -7.29
CA GLY A 48 9.34 -0.85 -6.08
C GLY A 48 10.20 -0.75 -4.82
N ALA A 49 11.14 -1.68 -4.65
CA ALA A 49 12.09 -1.67 -3.54
C ALA A 49 13.05 -0.47 -3.59
N GLY A 50 13.53 -0.09 -4.79
CA GLY A 50 14.37 1.07 -5.00
C GLY A 50 13.67 2.38 -4.63
N ILE A 51 12.40 2.53 -5.04
CA ILE A 51 11.57 3.70 -4.68
C ILE A 51 11.30 3.75 -3.17
N ALA A 52 11.00 2.59 -2.55
CA ALA A 52 10.81 2.50 -1.11
C ALA A 52 12.08 2.88 -0.34
N ALA A 53 13.24 2.35 -0.72
CA ALA A 53 14.51 2.65 -0.06
C ALA A 53 14.93 4.12 -0.22
N ALA A 54 14.70 4.73 -1.39
CA ALA A 54 14.92 6.16 -1.62
C ALA A 54 13.99 7.02 -0.73
N THR A 55 12.73 6.61 -0.59
CA THR A 55 11.75 7.28 0.25
C THR A 55 12.09 7.17 1.74
N ALA A 56 12.45 5.97 2.22
CA ALA A 56 12.92 5.75 3.59
C ALA A 56 14.14 6.63 3.94
N SER A 57 15.06 6.81 2.98
CA SER A 57 16.24 7.66 3.17
C SER A 57 15.88 9.15 3.32
N ALA A 58 14.91 9.66 2.56
CA ALA A 58 14.41 11.02 2.74
C ALA A 58 13.68 11.22 4.08
N LEU A 59 12.85 10.25 4.49
CA LEU A 59 12.17 10.26 5.78
C LEU A 59 13.17 10.24 6.93
N HIS A 60 14.22 9.42 6.83
CA HIS A 60 15.30 9.36 7.82
C HIS A 60 16.01 10.70 7.98
N GLY A 61 16.46 11.31 6.87
CA GLY A 61 17.10 12.63 6.92
C GLY A 61 16.18 13.72 7.48
N ALA A 62 14.90 13.73 7.11
CA ALA A 62 13.93 14.67 7.65
C ALA A 62 13.67 14.47 9.16
N LEU A 63 13.68 13.23 9.64
CA LEU A 63 13.55 12.92 11.07
C LEU A 63 14.75 13.41 11.87
N LEU A 64 15.98 13.19 11.39
CA LEU A 64 17.19 13.68 12.05
C LEU A 64 17.16 15.21 12.20
N VAL A 65 16.85 15.93 11.11
CA VAL A 65 16.75 17.40 11.13
C VAL A 65 15.61 17.86 12.03
N ALA A 66 14.43 17.25 11.92
CA ALA A 66 13.29 17.61 12.76
C ALA A 66 13.58 17.38 14.25
N GLY A 67 14.24 16.26 14.58
CA GLY A 67 14.65 15.92 15.94
C GLY A 67 15.60 16.94 16.52
N GLY A 68 16.70 17.25 15.82
CA GLY A 68 17.68 18.26 16.26
C GLY A 68 17.06 19.66 16.45
N VAL A 69 16.22 20.10 15.52
CA VAL A 69 15.50 21.39 15.65
C VAL A 69 14.60 21.42 16.89
N VAL A 70 13.90 20.33 17.17
CA VAL A 70 13.01 20.26 18.34
C VAL A 70 13.82 20.14 19.64
N ALA A 71 14.91 19.38 19.63
CA ALA A 71 15.83 19.25 20.77
C ALA A 71 16.40 20.62 21.16
N GLU A 72 16.88 21.39 20.19
CA GLU A 72 17.43 22.73 20.41
C GLU A 72 16.36 23.69 20.96
N ARG A 73 15.19 23.74 20.31
CA ARG A 73 14.09 24.64 20.73
C ARG A 73 13.54 24.34 22.13
N ARG A 74 13.65 23.09 22.58
CA ARG A 74 13.17 22.67 23.89
C ARG A 74 14.29 22.56 24.94
N GLY A 75 15.55 22.84 24.57
CA GLY A 75 16.68 22.84 25.47
C GLY A 75 17.18 21.44 25.87
N TYR A 76 16.91 20.42 25.07
CA TYR A 76 17.41 19.05 25.31
C TYR A 76 18.81 18.82 24.75
N GLY A 77 19.21 19.57 23.72
CA GLY A 77 20.48 19.40 23.04
C GLY A 77 20.42 19.93 21.61
N THR A 78 21.14 19.30 20.69
CA THR A 78 21.17 19.73 19.27
C THR A 78 20.95 18.57 18.28
N ASP A 79 20.92 17.34 18.77
CA ASP A 79 20.71 16.12 17.99
C ASP A 79 19.35 15.48 18.33
N VAL A 80 18.85 14.64 17.43
CA VAL A 80 17.65 13.82 17.69
C VAL A 80 17.88 12.87 18.87
N ASP A 81 19.11 12.41 19.05
CA ASP A 81 19.50 11.48 20.09
C ASP A 81 19.44 12.12 21.51
N ASP A 82 19.42 13.45 21.58
CA ASP A 82 19.30 14.22 22.83
C ASP A 82 17.84 14.31 23.34
N LEU A 83 16.85 13.96 22.52
CA LEU A 83 15.45 14.05 22.90
C LEU A 83 15.11 13.10 24.07
N PRO A 84 14.14 13.46 24.92
CA PRO A 84 13.69 12.60 26.01
C PRO A 84 12.84 11.40 25.53
N ILE A 85 12.72 11.20 24.22
CA ILE A 85 11.97 10.12 23.58
C ILE A 85 12.81 9.46 22.49
N ARG A 86 12.53 8.18 22.24
CA ARG A 86 12.87 7.51 20.96
C ARG A 86 11.66 7.55 20.05
N LEU A 87 11.89 7.72 18.75
CA LEU A 87 10.84 7.78 17.73
C LEU A 87 11.18 6.87 16.56
N ALA A 88 10.21 6.08 16.11
CA ALA A 88 10.31 5.25 14.92
C ALA A 88 9.15 5.53 13.95
N VAL A 89 9.47 5.41 12.67
CA VAL A 89 8.50 5.50 11.57
C VAL A 89 8.33 4.12 11.00
N ILE A 90 7.08 3.65 10.96
CA ILE A 90 6.71 2.34 10.44
C ILE A 90 6.07 2.55 9.08
N GLY A 91 6.67 2.03 8.02
CA GLY A 91 6.11 2.01 6.69
C GLY A 91 4.93 1.04 6.61
N MET A 92 3.89 1.46 5.89
CA MET A 92 2.63 0.73 5.71
C MET A 92 2.29 0.62 4.22
N GLY A 93 1.24 -0.11 3.88
CA GLY A 93 0.73 -0.20 2.51
C GLY A 93 1.82 -0.59 1.49
N SER A 94 1.88 0.12 0.36
CA SER A 94 2.89 -0.12 -0.68
C SER A 94 4.31 0.23 -0.24
N PHE A 95 4.48 1.14 0.73
CA PHE A 95 5.78 1.51 1.26
C PHE A 95 6.36 0.36 2.08
N GLY A 96 5.58 -0.17 3.02
CA GLY A 96 6.01 -1.30 3.83
C GLY A 96 6.02 -2.65 3.09
N GLY A 97 5.25 -2.78 2.02
CA GLY A 97 5.27 -3.94 1.13
C GLY A 97 6.34 -3.90 0.03
N SER A 98 7.24 -2.91 0.04
CA SER A 98 8.29 -2.70 -0.97
C SER A 98 7.77 -2.68 -2.41
N SER A 99 6.55 -2.16 -2.62
CA SER A 99 5.84 -2.13 -3.90
C SER A 99 5.42 -0.71 -4.31
N MET A 100 6.15 0.31 -3.84
CA MET A 100 5.87 1.71 -4.17
C MET A 100 5.96 1.97 -5.67
N GLY A 101 5.03 2.77 -6.20
CA GLY A 101 5.16 3.40 -7.52
C GLY A 101 5.72 4.83 -7.43
N TYR A 102 6.17 5.39 -8.55
CA TYR A 102 6.86 6.70 -8.62
C TYR A 102 6.11 7.88 -7.98
N VAL A 103 4.79 7.81 -7.96
CA VAL A 103 3.84 8.83 -7.50
C VAL A 103 3.05 8.37 -6.27
N SER A 104 3.50 7.31 -5.61
CA SER A 104 2.83 6.78 -4.41
C SER A 104 3.17 7.63 -3.19
N ASP A 105 2.17 7.86 -2.35
CA ASP A 105 2.38 8.41 -1.01
C ASP A 105 3.12 7.40 -0.13
N ALA A 106 3.88 7.91 0.86
CA ALA A 106 4.45 7.09 1.92
C ALA A 106 3.43 6.93 3.04
N ASP A 107 2.71 5.82 3.05
CA ASP A 107 1.84 5.44 4.16
C ASP A 107 2.71 5.04 5.38
N VAL A 108 2.48 5.68 6.53
CA VAL A 108 3.29 5.44 7.74
C VAL A 108 2.47 5.46 9.04
N LEU A 109 3.03 4.85 10.08
CA LEU A 109 2.68 5.07 11.48
C LEU A 109 3.86 5.72 12.20
N PHE A 110 3.58 6.60 13.15
CA PHE A 110 4.58 7.18 14.04
C PHE A 110 4.42 6.59 15.44
N VAL A 111 5.50 6.04 15.98
CA VAL A 111 5.56 5.47 17.33
C VAL A 111 6.68 6.12 18.10
N HIS A 112 6.44 6.41 19.38
CA HIS A 112 7.48 6.84 20.31
C HIS A 112 7.47 6.01 21.60
N THR A 113 8.59 6.08 22.33
CA THR A 113 8.68 5.58 23.71
C THR A 113 9.59 6.52 24.50
N ALA A 114 9.50 6.48 25.82
CA ALA A 114 10.36 7.27 26.69
C ALA A 114 11.84 6.89 26.50
N GLN A 115 12.73 7.89 26.56
CA GLN A 115 14.18 7.71 26.66
C GLN A 115 14.71 8.21 28.00
N SER A 116 14.17 9.32 28.51
CA SER A 116 14.51 9.88 29.82
C SER A 116 13.25 10.20 30.63
N GLY A 117 13.43 10.53 31.92
CA GLY A 117 12.36 10.59 32.93
C GLY A 117 11.37 11.75 32.83
N VAL A 118 11.04 12.23 31.62
CA VAL A 118 9.95 13.20 31.42
C VAL A 118 8.59 12.50 31.47
N ASP A 119 7.56 13.22 31.90
CA ASP A 119 6.21 12.69 31.98
C ASP A 119 5.60 12.39 30.60
N GLN A 120 4.53 11.59 30.56
CA GLN A 120 3.88 11.18 29.31
C GLN A 120 3.40 12.38 28.47
N ARG A 121 2.95 13.47 29.10
CA ARG A 121 2.43 14.64 28.40
C ARG A 121 3.53 15.34 27.64
N GLU A 122 4.71 15.47 28.24
CA GLU A 122 5.88 16.04 27.57
C GLU A 122 6.40 15.10 26.48
N GLN A 123 6.41 13.78 26.69
CA GLN A 123 6.77 12.81 25.64
C GLN A 123 5.89 12.97 24.39
N ASP A 124 4.57 13.00 24.59
CA ASP A 124 3.59 13.17 23.50
C ASP A 124 3.78 14.51 22.78
N ALA A 125 4.04 15.58 23.54
CA ALA A 125 4.26 16.92 23.00
C ALA A 125 5.56 17.02 22.18
N VAL A 126 6.64 16.39 22.64
CA VAL A 126 7.90 16.29 21.90
C VAL A 126 7.71 15.48 20.62
N ALA A 127 7.08 14.30 20.72
CA ALA A 127 6.84 13.43 19.57
C ALA A 127 6.00 14.15 18.49
N MET A 128 4.93 14.83 18.91
CA MET A 128 4.08 15.60 17.99
C MET A 128 4.84 16.74 17.31
N ALA A 129 5.70 17.45 18.05
CA ALA A 129 6.51 18.52 17.50
C ALA A 129 7.51 18.00 16.45
N VAL A 130 8.17 16.87 16.71
CA VAL A 130 9.09 16.23 15.75
C VAL A 130 8.35 15.80 14.49
N VAL A 131 7.23 15.08 14.62
CA VAL A 131 6.48 14.59 13.45
C VAL A 131 5.93 15.74 12.60
N THR A 132 5.41 16.79 13.23
CA THR A 132 4.90 17.97 12.51
C THR A 132 6.02 18.72 11.79
N MET A 133 7.17 18.87 12.43
CA MET A 133 8.36 19.45 11.81
C MET A 133 8.85 18.61 10.62
N MET A 134 8.92 17.29 10.78
CA MET A 134 9.30 16.36 9.73
C MET A 134 8.36 16.46 8.52
N GLN A 135 7.04 16.47 8.74
CA GLN A 135 6.04 16.63 7.67
C GLN A 135 6.20 17.97 6.92
N ARG A 136 6.55 19.04 7.63
CA ARG A 136 6.84 20.35 7.01
C ARG A 136 8.07 20.28 6.13
N LEU A 137 9.19 19.78 6.66
CA LEU A 137 10.48 19.70 5.97
C LEU A 137 10.40 18.88 4.67
N LEU A 138 9.60 17.81 4.66
CA LEU A 138 9.40 16.98 3.47
C LEU A 138 8.63 17.68 2.33
N LYS A 139 7.93 18.77 2.64
CA LYS A 139 7.09 19.53 1.70
C LYS A 139 7.69 20.89 1.31
N VAL A 140 8.78 21.31 1.93
CA VAL A 140 9.45 22.59 1.61
C VAL A 140 9.72 22.66 0.10
N PRO A 141 9.30 23.71 -0.62
CA PRO A 141 9.63 23.85 -2.03
C PRO A 141 11.15 23.89 -2.24
N ALA A 142 11.66 23.05 -3.13
CA ALA A 142 13.08 23.04 -3.48
C ALA A 142 13.28 22.64 -4.96
N PRO A 143 14.15 23.34 -5.71
CA PRO A 143 14.47 22.96 -7.08
C PRO A 143 15.00 21.53 -7.15
N ALA A 144 14.54 20.71 -8.10
CA ALA A 144 15.02 19.33 -8.31
C ALA A 144 14.97 18.40 -7.07
N ALA A 145 14.19 18.75 -6.04
CA ALA A 145 13.93 17.94 -4.86
C ALA A 145 12.40 17.87 -4.64
N PRO A 146 11.70 16.96 -5.35
CA PRO A 146 10.25 16.87 -5.26
C PRO A 146 9.79 16.56 -3.83
N PRO A 147 8.63 17.09 -3.41
CA PRO A 147 8.10 16.82 -2.08
C PRO A 147 7.84 15.33 -1.88
N VAL A 148 7.91 14.88 -0.64
CA VAL A 148 7.52 13.52 -0.25
C VAL A 148 6.18 13.61 0.45
N ALA A 149 5.14 13.09 -0.20
CA ALA A 149 3.83 12.98 0.41
C ALA A 149 3.85 11.84 1.44
N ILE A 150 3.43 12.16 2.67
CA ILE A 150 3.24 11.19 3.75
C ILE A 150 1.75 11.12 4.06
N SER A 151 1.25 9.90 4.20
CA SER A 151 -0.09 9.58 4.68
C SER A 151 0.03 8.84 6.01
N ALA A 152 -0.70 9.30 7.02
CA ALA A 152 -0.82 8.60 8.31
C ALA A 152 -2.25 8.08 8.52
N ASP A 153 -3.01 7.89 7.44
CA ASP A 153 -4.45 7.58 7.51
C ASP A 153 -4.74 6.15 7.97
N LEU A 154 -3.72 5.27 7.97
CA LEU A 154 -3.80 3.89 8.47
C LEU A 154 -3.55 3.77 9.99
N ARG A 155 -3.35 4.89 10.70
CA ARG A 155 -3.20 4.87 12.16
C ARG A 155 -4.52 4.53 12.86
N PRO A 156 -4.48 3.99 14.08
CA PRO A 156 -5.66 3.80 14.93
C PRO A 156 -6.58 5.02 14.94
N GLU A 157 -7.88 4.79 14.70
CA GLU A 157 -8.94 5.82 14.59
C GLU A 157 -8.79 6.75 13.35
N GLY A 158 -7.90 6.40 12.41
CA GLY A 158 -7.67 7.11 11.17
C GLY A 158 -7.35 8.59 11.39
N ARG A 159 -7.99 9.46 10.60
CA ARG A 159 -7.79 10.92 10.69
C ARG A 159 -8.21 11.53 12.03
N ASN A 160 -9.09 10.87 12.77
CA ASN A 160 -9.59 11.35 14.05
C ASN A 160 -8.67 10.93 15.21
N GLY A 161 -7.78 9.95 14.99
CA GLY A 161 -6.80 9.52 15.97
C GLY A 161 -5.58 10.45 16.06
N PRO A 162 -4.84 10.41 17.19
CA PRO A 162 -3.59 11.12 17.35
C PRO A 162 -2.60 10.73 16.25
N LEU A 163 -1.91 11.74 15.68
CA LEU A 163 -0.95 11.57 14.59
C LEU A 163 0.24 10.67 14.98
N VAL A 164 0.63 10.72 16.24
CA VAL A 164 1.73 9.97 16.84
C VAL A 164 1.26 9.42 18.18
N ARG A 165 1.67 8.19 18.49
CA ARG A 165 1.28 7.49 19.72
C ARG A 165 2.48 6.86 20.40
N SER A 166 2.41 6.72 21.72
CA SER A 166 3.36 5.90 22.45
C SER A 166 3.18 4.42 22.10
N LEU A 167 4.24 3.63 22.26
CA LEU A 167 4.18 2.17 22.09
C LEU A 167 3.09 1.54 22.98
N ASP A 168 2.98 1.99 24.23
CA ASP A 168 1.96 1.53 25.17
C ASP A 168 0.54 1.91 24.73
N SER A 169 0.36 3.09 24.14
CA SER A 169 -0.92 3.52 23.57
C SER A 169 -1.33 2.65 22.38
N TYR A 170 -0.39 2.24 21.52
CA TYR A 170 -0.66 1.26 20.47
C TYR A 170 -1.04 -0.10 21.05
N ALA A 171 -0.31 -0.59 22.04
CA ALA A 171 -0.57 -1.88 22.67
C ALA A 171 -1.97 -1.91 23.29
N GLU A 172 -2.32 -0.86 24.00
CA GLU A 172 -3.64 -0.70 24.61
C GLU A 172 -4.74 -0.63 23.56
N TYR A 173 -4.51 0.11 22.47
CA TYR A 173 -5.50 0.25 21.41
C TYR A 173 -5.80 -1.08 20.73
N TYR A 174 -4.75 -1.76 20.26
CA TYR A 174 -4.91 -3.00 19.54
C TYR A 174 -5.52 -4.12 20.39
N ARG A 175 -5.30 -4.07 21.70
CA ARG A 175 -5.88 -5.02 22.65
C ARG A 175 -7.38 -4.83 22.85
N ARG A 176 -7.87 -3.59 22.82
CA ARG A 176 -9.25 -3.27 23.25
C ARG A 176 -10.21 -2.91 22.13
N TRP A 177 -9.74 -2.22 21.11
CA TRP A 177 -10.63 -1.55 20.14
C TRP A 177 -10.38 -1.91 18.69
N ALA A 178 -9.30 -2.62 18.38
CA ALA A 178 -8.94 -2.85 16.99
C ALA A 178 -9.90 -3.80 16.27
N ASP A 179 -10.20 -3.43 15.03
CA ASP A 179 -10.96 -4.25 14.11
C ASP A 179 -10.04 -5.19 13.31
N THR A 180 -10.59 -6.32 12.85
CA THR A 180 -9.85 -7.33 12.06
C THR A 180 -9.14 -6.74 10.83
N TRP A 181 -9.73 -5.73 10.19
CA TRP A 181 -9.12 -5.11 9.00
C TRP A 181 -7.83 -4.35 9.34
N GLU A 182 -7.67 -3.88 10.57
CA GLU A 182 -6.43 -3.23 11.01
C GLU A 182 -5.30 -4.24 11.09
N PHE A 183 -5.58 -5.48 11.52
CA PHE A 183 -4.59 -6.56 11.50
C PHE A 183 -4.17 -6.91 10.07
N GLN A 184 -5.10 -6.85 9.11
CA GLN A 184 -4.78 -6.99 7.68
C GLN A 184 -3.84 -5.87 7.19
N ALA A 185 -4.08 -4.63 7.59
CA ALA A 185 -3.20 -3.50 7.25
C ALA A 185 -1.80 -3.67 7.88
N LEU A 186 -1.73 -4.16 9.13
CA LEU A 186 -0.49 -4.43 9.85
C LEU A 186 0.38 -5.52 9.20
N LEU A 187 -0.13 -6.34 8.29
CA LEU A 187 0.70 -7.26 7.47
C LEU A 187 1.75 -6.52 6.62
N ARG A 188 1.56 -5.22 6.38
CA ARG A 188 2.53 -4.38 5.67
C ARG A 188 3.45 -3.56 6.59
N ALA A 189 3.28 -3.65 7.90
CA ALA A 189 4.02 -2.83 8.85
C ALA A 189 5.50 -3.26 8.94
N VAL A 190 6.41 -2.34 8.60
CA VAL A 190 7.88 -2.51 8.71
C VAL A 190 8.56 -1.20 9.14
N PRO A 191 9.58 -1.23 10.03
CA PRO A 191 10.36 -0.04 10.35
C PRO A 191 11.09 0.51 9.12
N VAL A 192 10.99 1.83 8.89
CA VAL A 192 11.61 2.48 7.71
C VAL A 192 12.54 3.63 8.09
N ALA A 193 12.30 4.31 9.21
CA ALA A 193 13.12 5.42 9.71
C ALA A 193 13.06 5.51 11.25
N GLY A 194 14.02 6.22 11.83
CA GLY A 194 14.10 6.42 13.29
C GLY A 194 14.79 5.29 14.03
N ASP A 195 14.45 5.15 15.32
CA ASP A 195 15.05 4.21 16.24
C ASP A 195 14.75 2.75 15.83
N ALA A 196 15.81 1.99 15.57
CA ALA A 196 15.69 0.64 15.05
C ALA A 196 15.21 -0.37 16.10
N GLU A 197 15.50 -0.13 17.38
CA GLU A 197 15.07 -1.02 18.46
C GLU A 197 13.57 -0.86 18.70
N LEU A 198 13.09 0.37 18.85
CA LEU A 198 11.67 0.69 18.96
C LEU A 198 10.88 0.16 17.77
N GLY A 199 11.42 0.26 16.55
CA GLY A 199 10.81 -0.34 15.37
C GLY A 199 10.63 -1.86 15.50
N ARG A 200 11.65 -2.59 15.97
CA ARG A 200 11.56 -4.05 16.23
C ARG A 200 10.59 -4.37 17.37
N THR A 201 10.57 -3.56 18.42
CA THR A 201 9.63 -3.71 19.53
C THR A 201 8.19 -3.50 19.06
N PHE A 202 7.94 -2.53 18.17
CA PHE A 202 6.64 -2.36 17.55
C PHE A 202 6.23 -3.57 16.70
N GLN A 203 7.16 -4.16 15.93
CA GLN A 203 6.87 -5.40 15.20
C GLN A 203 6.50 -6.55 16.14
N THR A 204 7.26 -6.72 17.23
CA THR A 204 7.00 -7.73 18.26
C THR A 204 5.61 -7.56 18.88
N LEU A 205 5.18 -6.31 19.09
CA LEU A 205 3.85 -5.98 19.60
C LEU A 205 2.73 -6.43 18.63
N ILE A 206 2.91 -6.24 17.32
CA ILE A 206 1.85 -6.49 16.33
C ILE A 206 1.86 -7.91 15.76
N ASP A 207 2.98 -8.64 15.85
CA ASP A 207 3.12 -9.98 15.28
C ASP A 207 2.07 -10.97 15.78
N PRO A 208 1.75 -11.03 17.09
CA PRO A 208 0.67 -11.89 17.59
C PRO A 208 -0.73 -11.49 17.08
N LEU A 209 -0.91 -10.25 16.62
CA LEU A 209 -2.19 -9.76 16.10
C LEU A 209 -2.38 -10.15 14.63
N ARG A 210 -1.35 -9.92 13.81
CA ARG A 210 -1.39 -10.20 12.36
C ARG A 210 -1.08 -11.66 12.02
N TYR A 211 -0.46 -12.40 12.92
CA TYR A 211 -0.19 -13.84 12.83
C TYR A 211 -0.78 -14.59 14.04
N ASN A 212 -2.05 -14.35 14.32
CA ASN A 212 -2.74 -14.90 15.48
C ASN A 212 -2.67 -16.45 15.50
N PRO A 213 -2.13 -17.07 16.57
CA PRO A 213 -2.06 -18.53 16.71
C PRO A 213 -3.40 -19.26 16.61
N ALA A 214 -4.52 -18.58 16.90
CA ALA A 214 -5.86 -19.13 16.73
C ALA A 214 -6.35 -19.13 15.27
N GLY A 215 -5.56 -18.57 14.34
CA GLY A 215 -5.93 -18.36 12.95
C GLY A 215 -7.02 -17.30 12.77
N LEU A 216 -7.45 -17.12 11.52
CA LEU A 216 -8.54 -16.22 11.17
C LEU A 216 -9.89 -16.94 11.26
N LYS A 217 -10.82 -16.41 12.06
CA LYS A 217 -12.18 -16.97 12.15
C LYS A 217 -12.95 -16.69 10.85
N GLU A 218 -13.84 -17.60 10.47
CA GLU A 218 -14.67 -17.44 9.27
C GLU A 218 -15.59 -16.21 9.34
N THR A 219 -16.03 -15.80 10.53
CA THR A 219 -16.78 -14.53 10.72
C THR A 219 -15.96 -13.33 10.28
N ASP A 220 -14.68 -13.33 10.61
CA ASP A 220 -13.76 -12.22 10.42
C ASP A 220 -13.30 -12.18 8.95
N ALA A 221 -13.06 -13.35 8.35
CA ALA A 221 -12.85 -13.49 6.90
C ALA A 221 -14.02 -12.93 6.08
N ARG A 222 -15.27 -13.20 6.50
CA ARG A 222 -16.46 -12.60 5.86
C ARG A 222 -16.53 -11.09 6.04
N GLN A 223 -16.14 -10.56 7.20
CA GLN A 223 -16.09 -9.11 7.43
C GLN A 223 -15.07 -8.44 6.52
N ILE A 224 -13.87 -9.02 6.37
CA ILE A 224 -12.85 -8.57 5.41
C ILE A 224 -13.44 -8.54 4.00
N ARG A 225 -14.01 -9.64 3.50
CA ARG A 225 -14.61 -9.68 2.14
C ARG A 225 -15.69 -8.60 1.93
N ARG A 226 -16.52 -8.33 2.95
CA ARG A 226 -17.53 -7.24 2.90
C ARG A 226 -16.90 -5.86 2.86
N LEU A 227 -15.84 -5.64 3.65
CA LEU A 227 -15.08 -4.39 3.63
C LEU A 227 -14.47 -4.15 2.24
N LYS A 228 -13.92 -5.20 1.60
CA LYS A 228 -13.40 -5.14 0.23
C LYS A 228 -14.44 -4.61 -0.74
N ALA A 229 -15.58 -5.28 -0.79
CA ALA A 229 -16.68 -4.94 -1.70
C ALA A 229 -17.21 -3.51 -1.44
N ARG A 230 -17.31 -3.10 -0.18
CA ARG A 230 -17.71 -1.73 0.18
C ARG A 230 -16.67 -0.72 -0.31
N MET A 231 -15.38 -0.97 -0.08
CA MET A 231 -14.29 -0.10 -0.50
C MET A 231 -14.28 0.10 -2.01
N GLU A 232 -14.46 -0.98 -2.78
CA GLU A 232 -14.56 -0.91 -4.25
C GLU A 232 -15.74 -0.03 -4.68
N ASN A 233 -16.92 -0.24 -4.09
CA ASN A 233 -18.12 0.53 -4.40
C ASN A 233 -18.01 2.02 -4.03
N GLU A 234 -17.35 2.34 -2.92
CA GLU A 234 -17.23 3.71 -2.42
C GLU A 234 -16.10 4.51 -3.08
N ARG A 235 -14.99 3.85 -3.46
CA ARG A 235 -13.77 4.51 -3.94
C ARG A 235 -13.59 4.48 -5.45
N LEU A 236 -14.29 3.60 -6.17
CA LEU A 236 -14.25 3.61 -7.62
C LEU A 236 -14.88 4.93 -8.14
N PRO A 237 -14.16 5.75 -8.94
CA PRO A 237 -14.70 7.02 -9.41
C PRO A 237 -15.95 6.83 -10.28
N ARG A 238 -16.95 7.70 -10.10
CA ARG A 238 -18.16 7.68 -10.93
C ARG A 238 -17.81 7.88 -12.41
N GLY A 239 -18.42 7.06 -13.27
CA GLY A 239 -18.20 7.13 -14.72
C GLY A 239 -16.93 6.42 -15.22
N VAL A 240 -16.13 5.83 -14.32
CA VAL A 240 -15.01 4.95 -14.70
C VAL A 240 -15.50 3.51 -14.76
N SER A 241 -15.22 2.85 -15.87
CA SER A 241 -15.53 1.43 -16.02
C SER A 241 -14.62 0.59 -15.10
N PRO A 242 -15.17 -0.31 -14.25
CA PRO A 242 -14.37 -1.08 -13.30
C PRO A 242 -13.23 -1.88 -13.94
N ASP A 243 -13.45 -2.46 -15.12
CA ASP A 243 -12.45 -3.23 -15.90
C ASP A 243 -11.24 -2.41 -16.36
N ARG A 244 -11.31 -1.08 -16.23
CA ARG A 244 -10.22 -0.16 -16.59
C ARG A 244 -9.50 0.41 -15.39
N HIS A 245 -9.97 0.14 -14.18
CA HIS A 245 -9.36 0.65 -12.98
C HIS A 245 -8.32 -0.33 -12.46
N LEU A 246 -7.05 -0.02 -12.68
CA LEU A 246 -5.92 -0.90 -12.41
C LEU A 246 -5.78 -1.27 -10.92
N LYS A 247 -6.22 -0.38 -10.02
CA LYS A 247 -6.13 -0.63 -8.57
C LYS A 247 -7.36 -1.31 -7.95
N LEU A 248 -8.56 -0.80 -8.21
CA LEU A 248 -9.82 -1.21 -7.58
C LEU A 248 -10.74 -2.03 -8.50
N GLY A 249 -10.37 -2.21 -9.76
CA GLY A 249 -11.11 -3.04 -10.70
C GLY A 249 -10.94 -4.53 -10.40
N PRO A 250 -11.86 -5.39 -10.88
CA PRO A 250 -11.75 -6.84 -10.73
C PRO A 250 -10.41 -7.37 -11.28
N GLY A 251 -9.68 -8.14 -10.47
CA GLY A 251 -8.36 -8.65 -10.82
C GLY A 251 -7.24 -7.59 -10.80
N GLY A 252 -7.54 -6.38 -10.32
CA GLY A 252 -6.56 -5.31 -10.16
C GLY A 252 -5.64 -5.49 -8.96
N LEU A 253 -4.81 -4.48 -8.69
CA LEU A 253 -3.78 -4.52 -7.65
C LEU A 253 -4.34 -4.93 -6.28
N THR A 254 -5.46 -4.31 -5.88
CA THR A 254 -6.02 -4.49 -4.54
C THR A 254 -6.57 -5.91 -4.36
N ASP A 255 -7.12 -6.52 -5.41
CA ASP A 255 -7.61 -7.90 -5.36
C ASP A 255 -6.47 -8.86 -5.01
N VAL A 256 -5.35 -8.73 -5.70
CA VAL A 256 -4.18 -9.58 -5.48
C VAL A 256 -3.60 -9.38 -4.08
N GLU A 257 -3.48 -8.12 -3.65
CA GLU A 257 -2.99 -7.79 -2.30
C GLU A 257 -3.88 -8.37 -1.20
N TRP A 258 -5.20 -8.33 -1.39
CA TRP A 258 -6.16 -8.86 -0.41
C TRP A 258 -6.16 -10.37 -0.34
N VAL A 259 -6.03 -11.07 -1.48
CA VAL A 259 -5.88 -12.53 -1.49
C VAL A 259 -4.63 -12.94 -0.72
N ALA A 260 -3.48 -12.32 -1.03
CA ALA A 260 -2.24 -12.58 -0.32
C ALA A 260 -2.38 -12.32 1.19
N GLN A 261 -2.94 -11.18 1.58
CA GLN A 261 -3.14 -10.84 2.99
C GLN A 261 -4.11 -11.77 3.72
N LEU A 262 -5.17 -12.23 3.05
CA LEU A 262 -6.10 -13.19 3.63
C LEU A 262 -5.39 -14.51 3.95
N LEU A 263 -4.54 -15.00 3.02
CA LEU A 263 -3.71 -16.18 3.24
C LEU A 263 -2.76 -15.99 4.42
N GLN A 264 -2.16 -14.80 4.57
CA GLN A 264 -1.31 -14.49 5.73
C GLN A 264 -2.07 -14.51 7.05
N LEU A 265 -3.26 -13.90 7.11
CA LEU A 265 -4.08 -13.91 8.34
C LEU A 265 -4.52 -15.33 8.71
N GLN A 266 -4.82 -16.16 7.71
CA GLN A 266 -5.27 -17.54 7.91
C GLN A 266 -4.12 -18.46 8.35
N HIS A 267 -2.96 -18.33 7.71
CA HIS A 267 -1.91 -19.36 7.75
C HIS A 267 -0.56 -18.86 8.25
N GLY A 268 -0.33 -17.55 8.33
CA GLY A 268 0.97 -16.96 8.72
C GLY A 268 1.39 -17.28 10.16
N HIS A 269 0.45 -17.66 11.03
CA HIS A 269 0.78 -18.15 12.37
C HIS A 269 1.51 -19.50 12.31
N ALA A 270 1.13 -20.40 11.39
CA ALA A 270 1.69 -21.74 11.24
C ALA A 270 2.89 -21.77 10.26
N HIS A 271 2.97 -20.82 9.33
CA HIS A 271 3.99 -20.81 8.27
C HIS A 271 4.75 -19.47 8.23
N GLU A 272 5.98 -19.48 8.70
CA GLU A 272 6.84 -18.28 8.73
C GLU A 272 7.15 -17.73 7.33
N GLN A 273 7.13 -18.58 6.30
CA GLN A 273 7.31 -18.18 4.90
C GLN A 273 6.24 -17.18 4.43
N LEU A 274 5.06 -17.16 5.06
CA LEU A 274 4.00 -16.19 4.79
C LEU A 274 4.17 -14.89 5.58
N ARG A 275 5.10 -14.79 6.52
CA ARG A 275 5.33 -13.57 7.33
C ARG A 275 6.16 -12.51 6.60
N ARG A 276 5.97 -12.43 5.28
CA ARG A 276 6.62 -11.47 4.36
C ARG A 276 5.73 -10.25 4.14
N THR A 277 6.31 -9.07 3.99
CA THR A 277 5.51 -7.88 3.69
C THR A 277 5.28 -7.72 2.18
N GLU A 278 6.07 -8.36 1.33
CA GLU A 278 5.99 -8.26 -0.12
C GLU A 278 4.91 -9.21 -0.68
N THR A 279 3.90 -8.67 -1.37
CA THR A 279 2.74 -9.45 -1.88
C THR A 279 3.19 -10.65 -2.69
N ALA A 280 4.16 -10.45 -3.56
CA ALA A 280 4.58 -11.46 -4.49
C ALA A 280 5.48 -12.54 -3.86
N ALA A 281 6.14 -12.24 -2.73
CA ALA A 281 6.80 -13.25 -1.92
C ALA A 281 5.76 -14.11 -1.18
N VAL A 282 4.69 -13.49 -0.68
CA VAL A 282 3.56 -14.19 -0.04
C VAL A 282 2.88 -15.14 -1.02
N LEU A 283 2.59 -14.71 -2.26
CA LEU A 283 1.98 -15.58 -3.27
C LEU A 283 2.86 -16.78 -3.61
N THR A 284 4.19 -16.57 -3.73
CA THR A 284 5.15 -17.65 -3.98
C THR A 284 5.15 -18.65 -2.81
N ALA A 285 5.23 -18.14 -1.57
CA ALA A 285 5.19 -18.99 -0.39
C ALA A 285 3.87 -19.75 -0.23
N ALA A 286 2.73 -19.12 -0.53
CA ALA A 286 1.42 -19.78 -0.44
C ALA A 286 1.30 -20.94 -1.44
N ARG A 287 1.82 -20.77 -2.64
CA ARG A 287 1.91 -21.82 -3.65
C ARG A 287 2.83 -22.96 -3.21
N ASP A 288 4.04 -22.63 -2.73
CA ASP A 288 5.02 -23.62 -2.27
C ASP A 288 4.54 -24.43 -1.05
N LEU A 289 3.53 -23.92 -0.34
CA LEU A 289 2.85 -24.56 0.79
C LEU A 289 1.53 -25.25 0.42
N ASP A 290 1.20 -25.34 -0.87
CA ASP A 290 -0.07 -25.88 -1.40
C ASP A 290 -1.34 -25.18 -0.85
N LEU A 291 -1.20 -23.95 -0.35
CA LEU A 291 -2.33 -23.10 0.09
C LEU A 291 -3.00 -22.36 -1.07
N LEU A 292 -2.35 -22.35 -2.23
CA LEU A 292 -2.81 -21.73 -3.46
C LEU A 292 -2.41 -22.64 -4.62
N ALA A 293 -3.36 -22.96 -5.51
CA ALA A 293 -3.06 -23.78 -6.69
C ALA A 293 -2.05 -23.07 -7.61
N GLU A 294 -1.18 -23.83 -8.28
CA GLU A 294 -0.15 -23.29 -9.19
C GLU A 294 -0.75 -22.30 -10.21
N SER A 295 -1.85 -22.68 -10.86
CA SER A 295 -2.51 -21.84 -11.87
C SER A 295 -3.05 -20.52 -11.30
N ASP A 296 -3.54 -20.54 -10.05
CA ASP A 296 -4.04 -19.32 -9.40
C ASP A 296 -2.88 -18.43 -8.97
N ALA A 297 -1.78 -19.02 -8.48
CA ALA A 297 -0.56 -18.31 -8.13
C ALA A 297 0.07 -17.61 -9.34
N GLU A 298 0.15 -18.31 -10.48
CA GLU A 298 0.62 -17.75 -11.76
C GLU A 298 -0.27 -16.58 -12.20
N ALA A 299 -1.59 -16.77 -12.22
CA ALA A 299 -2.53 -15.72 -12.63
C ALA A 299 -2.44 -14.47 -11.74
N LEU A 300 -2.35 -14.64 -10.42
CA LEU A 300 -2.21 -13.53 -9.46
C LEU A 300 -0.86 -12.83 -9.60
N ALA A 301 0.22 -13.58 -9.81
CA ALA A 301 1.55 -13.03 -10.02
C ALA A 301 1.63 -12.21 -11.32
N GLU A 302 1.04 -12.71 -12.41
CA GLU A 302 0.96 -11.99 -13.68
C GLU A 302 0.14 -10.71 -13.54
N ALA A 303 -1.06 -10.80 -12.94
CA ALA A 303 -1.92 -9.64 -12.71
C ALA A 303 -1.24 -8.55 -11.87
N LEU A 304 -0.55 -8.93 -10.80
CA LEU A 304 0.23 -8.02 -9.96
C LEU A 304 1.35 -7.35 -10.75
N ALA A 305 2.17 -8.15 -11.46
CA ALA A 305 3.29 -7.64 -12.24
C ALA A 305 2.81 -6.68 -13.33
N HIS A 306 1.79 -7.07 -14.10
CA HIS A 306 1.23 -6.27 -15.18
C HIS A 306 0.67 -4.94 -14.66
N THR A 307 -0.10 -4.99 -13.58
CA THR A 307 -0.73 -3.82 -12.97
C THR A 307 0.30 -2.82 -12.44
N VAL A 308 1.31 -3.30 -11.71
CA VAL A 308 2.38 -2.43 -11.16
C VAL A 308 3.17 -1.79 -12.30
N ARG A 309 3.58 -2.57 -13.30
CA ARG A 309 4.34 -2.08 -14.46
C ARG A 309 3.56 -1.03 -15.25
N LEU A 310 2.27 -1.27 -15.49
CA LEU A 310 1.43 -0.33 -16.23
C LEU A 310 1.21 0.97 -15.46
N ARG A 311 0.92 0.90 -14.15
CA ARG A 311 0.79 2.09 -13.29
C ARG A 311 2.08 2.92 -13.27
N ASN A 312 3.24 2.26 -13.21
CA ASN A 312 4.55 2.91 -13.26
C ASN A 312 4.82 3.54 -14.63
N ALA A 313 4.53 2.85 -15.73
CA ALA A 313 4.67 3.39 -17.07
C ALA A 313 3.80 4.64 -17.28
N LEU A 314 2.55 4.63 -16.80
CA LEU A 314 1.67 5.79 -16.85
C LEU A 314 2.19 6.95 -15.98
N ALA A 315 2.76 6.65 -14.82
CA ALA A 315 3.37 7.66 -13.95
C ALA A 315 4.60 8.31 -14.60
N LEU A 316 5.46 7.53 -15.25
CA LEU A 316 6.62 8.04 -15.99
C LEU A 316 6.22 8.85 -17.23
N TRP A 317 5.16 8.44 -17.93
CA TRP A 317 4.67 9.14 -19.13
C TRP A 317 3.97 10.47 -18.80
N ASN A 318 3.08 10.47 -17.80
CA ASN A 318 2.17 11.59 -17.53
C ASN A 318 2.52 12.38 -16.26
N GLY A 319 3.50 11.95 -15.48
CA GLY A 319 3.87 12.58 -14.20
C GLY A 319 2.81 12.47 -13.09
N ARG A 320 1.78 11.63 -13.26
CA ARG A 320 0.65 11.49 -12.33
C ARG A 320 0.25 10.02 -12.14
N SER A 321 -0.40 9.72 -11.01
CA SER A 321 -0.91 8.37 -10.71
C SER A 321 -1.86 7.89 -11.80
N GLY A 322 -1.50 6.77 -12.44
CA GLY A 322 -2.27 6.13 -13.50
C GLY A 322 -3.05 4.94 -12.98
N ASP A 323 -4.03 5.16 -12.09
CA ASP A 323 -4.90 4.07 -11.60
C ASP A 323 -6.01 3.70 -12.60
N ILE A 324 -6.19 4.51 -13.66
CA ILE A 324 -7.16 4.31 -14.73
C ILE A 324 -6.39 4.12 -16.04
N LEU A 325 -6.68 3.02 -16.76
CA LEU A 325 -6.15 2.79 -18.09
C LEU A 325 -6.65 3.89 -19.05
N PRO A 326 -5.77 4.62 -19.77
CA PRO A 326 -6.18 5.71 -20.66
C PRO A 326 -6.97 5.22 -21.88
N THR A 327 -7.88 6.05 -22.40
CA THR A 327 -8.60 5.82 -23.68
C THR A 327 -7.79 6.30 -24.87
N ASP A 328 -6.98 7.33 -24.66
CA ASP A 328 -6.22 7.95 -25.72
C ASP A 328 -5.16 6.98 -26.28
N ARG A 329 -5.12 6.88 -27.60
CA ARG A 329 -4.25 5.93 -28.30
C ARG A 329 -2.78 6.29 -28.11
N ARG A 330 -2.42 7.57 -28.05
CA ARG A 330 -1.03 8.01 -27.84
C ARG A 330 -0.56 7.60 -26.44
N ASP A 331 -1.39 7.78 -25.42
CA ASP A 331 -1.07 7.37 -24.05
C ASP A 331 -0.93 5.84 -23.92
N LEU A 332 -1.83 5.07 -24.55
CA LEU A 332 -1.73 3.61 -24.59
C LEU A 332 -0.46 3.11 -25.30
N VAL A 333 -0.12 3.70 -26.44
CA VAL A 333 1.10 3.36 -27.18
C VAL A 333 2.35 3.72 -26.38
N ALA A 334 2.35 4.88 -25.69
CA ALA A 334 3.45 5.28 -24.83
C ALA A 334 3.64 4.31 -23.67
N ALA A 335 2.58 3.99 -22.93
CA ALA A 335 2.62 3.03 -21.83
C ALA A 335 3.09 1.64 -22.29
N ALA A 336 2.58 1.16 -23.44
CA ALA A 336 3.01 -0.11 -24.01
C ALA A 336 4.50 -0.13 -24.34
N ARG A 337 5.03 0.95 -24.95
CA ARG A 337 6.47 1.06 -25.26
C ARG A 337 7.33 1.09 -23.99
N LEU A 338 6.89 1.82 -22.97
CA LEU A 338 7.58 1.89 -21.67
C LEU A 338 7.57 0.55 -20.93
N MET A 339 6.58 -0.31 -21.19
CA MET A 339 6.54 -1.69 -20.69
C MET A 339 7.34 -2.67 -21.57
N GLY A 340 8.05 -2.20 -22.59
CA GLY A 340 8.85 -3.03 -23.49
C GLY A 340 8.05 -3.74 -24.59
N TYR A 341 6.77 -3.39 -24.79
CA TYR A 341 5.99 -3.94 -25.91
C TYR A 341 6.44 -3.29 -27.23
N GLY A 342 6.79 -4.13 -28.20
CA GLY A 342 7.16 -3.68 -29.55
C GLY A 342 6.01 -2.98 -30.31
N PRO A 343 6.30 -2.27 -31.42
CA PRO A 343 5.33 -1.45 -32.15
C PRO A 343 4.06 -2.19 -32.61
N ALA A 344 4.14 -3.51 -32.84
CA ALA A 344 3.03 -4.35 -33.31
C ALA A 344 2.10 -4.89 -32.21
N HIS A 345 2.43 -4.66 -30.92
CA HIS A 345 1.64 -5.11 -29.78
C HIS A 345 0.70 -4.03 -29.23
N SER A 346 0.97 -2.75 -29.51
CA SER A 346 0.17 -1.61 -29.04
C SER A 346 -1.15 -1.41 -29.80
N THR A 347 -1.43 -2.22 -30.82
CA THR A 347 -2.57 -2.05 -31.75
C THR A 347 -3.55 -3.23 -31.80
N ARG A 348 -3.33 -4.33 -31.06
CA ARG A 348 -4.26 -5.47 -31.11
C ARG A 348 -5.46 -5.25 -30.20
N SER A 349 -6.57 -4.80 -30.80
CA SER A 349 -7.91 -5.10 -30.26
C SER A 349 -8.11 -6.63 -30.31
N ARG A 350 -8.57 -7.20 -29.19
CA ARG A 350 -8.89 -8.63 -28.96
C ARG A 350 -8.66 -9.59 -30.15
N ALA A 351 -7.55 -10.32 -30.09
CA ALA A 351 -7.46 -11.68 -30.62
C ALA A 351 -6.62 -12.53 -29.65
N GLN A 352 -7.10 -13.74 -29.39
CA GLN A 352 -6.70 -14.78 -28.42
C GLN A 352 -5.22 -14.83 -27.98
N PRO A 353 -4.93 -15.31 -26.75
CA PRO A 353 -3.59 -15.36 -26.21
C PRO A 353 -2.75 -16.38 -27.00
N ALA A 354 -1.72 -15.89 -27.68
CA ALA A 354 -0.61 -16.72 -28.08
C ALA A 354 0.31 -16.86 -26.87
N GLY A 355 0.66 -18.11 -26.54
CA GLY A 355 1.39 -18.52 -25.34
C GLY A 355 2.54 -17.59 -24.98
N TRP A 356 2.58 -17.24 -23.70
CA TRP A 356 3.74 -16.61 -23.09
C TRP A 356 4.76 -17.73 -22.85
N ASP A 357 5.56 -18.03 -23.87
CA ASP A 357 6.74 -18.88 -23.67
C ASP A 357 7.74 -18.06 -22.87
N GLY A 358 7.86 -18.37 -21.59
CA GLY A 358 8.92 -17.88 -20.72
C GLY A 358 10.27 -18.23 -21.33
N GLY A 359 10.84 -17.29 -22.08
CA GLY A 359 12.08 -17.47 -22.82
C GLY A 359 12.93 -16.22 -22.73
N LEU A 360 14.14 -16.40 -22.20
CA LEU A 360 15.22 -15.41 -22.17
C LEU A 360 15.38 -14.68 -23.51
N LEU A 361 15.83 -13.43 -23.42
CA LEU A 361 16.28 -12.60 -24.54
C LEU A 361 17.16 -13.40 -25.52
N PRO A 362 16.95 -13.27 -26.85
CA PRO A 362 17.59 -14.15 -27.81
C PRO A 362 19.06 -13.83 -27.99
N GLY A 363 19.88 -14.82 -27.67
CA GLY A 363 21.27 -14.93 -28.06
C GLY A 363 21.77 -16.33 -27.81
N GLN A 364 21.31 -17.34 -28.58
CA GLN A 364 22.10 -18.51 -29.01
C GLN A 364 21.33 -19.50 -29.91
N ALA A 365 21.91 -19.72 -31.09
CA ALA A 365 21.97 -20.93 -31.93
C ALA A 365 20.72 -21.77 -32.31
N ARG A 366 20.35 -21.60 -33.59
CA ARG A 366 19.82 -22.50 -34.65
C ARG A 366 19.57 -24.01 -34.36
N GLY A 367 18.42 -24.50 -34.83
CA GLY A 367 18.13 -25.90 -35.19
C GLY A 367 16.75 -26.06 -35.89
N HIS A 368 16.67 -26.82 -36.98
CA HIS A 368 15.55 -26.95 -37.96
C HIS A 368 14.33 -27.78 -37.45
N PRO A 369 13.16 -27.74 -38.14
CA PRO A 369 11.83 -28.12 -37.63
C PRO A 369 11.32 -29.48 -38.14
N ASP A 370 10.33 -30.06 -37.44
CA ASP A 370 9.25 -30.83 -38.08
C ASP A 370 8.02 -31.08 -37.17
N GLN A 371 6.85 -30.76 -37.74
CA GLN A 371 5.49 -31.34 -37.52
C GLN A 371 4.54 -30.88 -36.37
N PRO A 372 3.19 -31.00 -36.57
CA PRO A 372 2.29 -29.85 -36.57
C PRO A 372 1.39 -29.68 -35.32
N ALA A 373 1.00 -28.43 -35.09
CA ALA A 373 0.03 -28.03 -34.07
C ALA A 373 -1.43 -28.24 -34.54
N THR A 374 -2.18 -29.08 -33.82
CA THR A 374 -3.65 -29.12 -33.90
C THR A 374 -4.25 -28.05 -32.99
N GLY A 375 -4.78 -26.98 -33.59
CA GLY A 375 -5.51 -25.94 -32.88
C GLY A 375 -6.88 -26.41 -32.37
N ARG A 376 -7.16 -26.18 -31.08
CA ARG A 376 -8.52 -26.18 -30.54
C ARG A 376 -8.81 -24.84 -29.87
N ARG A 377 -9.91 -24.23 -30.30
CA ARG A 377 -10.52 -23.04 -29.72
C ARG A 377 -10.99 -23.36 -28.30
N ILE A 378 -10.73 -22.47 -27.35
CA ILE A 378 -11.43 -22.45 -26.06
C ILE A 378 -12.87 -22.07 -26.32
N ALA A 379 -13.76 -23.06 -26.23
CA ALA A 379 -15.17 -22.88 -25.95
C ALA A 379 -15.44 -23.53 -24.58
N MET A 380 -16.20 -22.85 -23.73
CA MET A 380 -16.77 -23.47 -22.53
C MET A 380 -17.52 -24.76 -22.93
N PRO A 381 -17.42 -25.88 -22.19
CA PRO A 381 -18.08 -27.10 -22.60
C PRO A 381 -19.60 -26.97 -22.43
N ALA A 382 -20.32 -27.00 -23.56
CA ALA A 382 -21.68 -27.51 -23.62
C ALA A 382 -21.63 -29.04 -23.79
N VAL A 383 -22.54 -29.70 -23.06
CA VAL A 383 -22.71 -31.14 -22.87
C VAL A 383 -23.02 -31.88 -24.19
N PRO A 384 -22.44 -33.05 -24.50
CA PRO A 384 -22.91 -33.88 -25.60
C PRO A 384 -24.16 -34.65 -25.21
N SER A 385 -25.23 -34.46 -25.99
CA SER A 385 -26.36 -35.35 -26.04
C SER A 385 -26.02 -36.59 -26.88
N ARG A 386 -26.08 -37.78 -26.27
CA ARG A 386 -26.79 -38.95 -26.81
C ARG A 386 -26.80 -40.12 -25.81
N CYS A 387 -28.00 -40.37 -25.31
CA CYS A 387 -28.67 -41.66 -25.12
C CYS A 387 -27.99 -42.79 -24.33
N GLY A 388 -28.59 -43.13 -23.17
CA GLY A 388 -28.82 -44.52 -22.80
C GLY A 388 -28.43 -44.97 -21.38
N ARG A 389 -29.43 -44.97 -20.48
CA ARG A 389 -29.58 -45.83 -19.27
C ARG A 389 -28.96 -45.37 -17.93
N ARG A 390 -29.88 -44.84 -17.12
CA ARG A 390 -30.26 -45.23 -15.73
C ARG A 390 -29.24 -45.15 -14.57
N LEU A 391 -29.61 -44.24 -13.66
CA LEU A 391 -29.67 -44.35 -12.19
C LEU A 391 -28.40 -44.05 -11.37
N ARG A 392 -28.35 -42.86 -10.76
CA ARG A 392 -28.44 -42.59 -9.29
C ARG A 392 -28.21 -41.10 -9.02
N GLY A 393 -29.16 -40.43 -8.35
CA GLY A 393 -29.12 -38.99 -8.06
C GLY A 393 -28.75 -38.69 -6.60
N CYS A 394 -27.61 -38.04 -6.40
CA CYS A 394 -27.32 -37.17 -5.25
C CYS A 394 -27.77 -35.74 -5.60
N PRO A 395 -28.35 -34.96 -4.65
CA PRO A 395 -28.91 -33.66 -4.95
C PRO A 395 -27.82 -32.58 -5.08
N ALA A 396 -27.95 -31.81 -6.16
CA ALA A 396 -27.13 -30.64 -6.48
C ALA A 396 -27.51 -29.43 -5.63
N TRP A 397 -26.48 -28.63 -5.34
CA TRP A 397 -26.55 -27.29 -4.78
C TRP A 397 -27.20 -26.31 -5.77
N LEU A 398 -28.45 -25.93 -5.50
CA LEU A 398 -29.10 -24.64 -5.86
C LEU A 398 -30.53 -24.62 -5.29
N GLY A 399 -30.78 -23.77 -4.29
CA GLY A 399 -32.06 -23.61 -3.59
C GLY A 399 -31.93 -22.51 -2.50
N TRP A 400 -32.13 -21.23 -2.81
CA TRP A 400 -33.39 -20.47 -2.81
C TRP A 400 -33.64 -19.66 -1.52
N LEU A 401 -33.96 -18.39 -1.74
CA LEU A 401 -34.64 -17.45 -0.83
C LEU A 401 -35.97 -18.05 -0.31
N PRO A 402 -36.45 -17.67 0.88
CA PRO A 402 -37.79 -18.04 1.33
C PRO A 402 -38.86 -17.16 0.63
N PRO A 403 -40.05 -17.72 0.33
CA PRO A 403 -41.11 -16.99 -0.36
C PRO A 403 -42.04 -16.25 0.61
N GLY A 404 -42.56 -15.10 0.15
CA GLY A 404 -43.86 -14.57 0.55
C GLY A 404 -43.87 -13.51 1.67
N HIS A 405 -43.92 -12.23 1.29
CA HIS A 405 -44.95 -11.27 1.73
C HIS A 405 -45.05 -10.16 0.67
N GLY A 406 -46.28 -9.74 0.37
CA GLY A 406 -46.64 -8.82 -0.71
C GLY A 406 -46.11 -7.38 -0.56
N PRO A 407 -46.50 -6.47 -1.46
CA PRO A 407 -45.86 -5.17 -1.61
C PRO A 407 -46.23 -4.25 -0.44
N ILE A 408 -45.23 -3.86 0.35
CA ILE A 408 -45.38 -2.77 1.32
C ILE A 408 -44.87 -1.50 0.66
N ALA A 409 -45.82 -0.61 0.36
CA ALA A 409 -45.55 0.79 0.04
C ALA A 409 -44.88 1.47 1.24
N TRP A 410 -43.76 2.15 1.01
CA TRP A 410 -43.14 3.01 2.03
C TRP A 410 -43.60 4.45 1.84
N PRO A 411 -44.21 5.09 2.86
CA PRO A 411 -44.60 6.48 2.80
C PRO A 411 -43.39 7.39 2.98
N GLY A 412 -43.51 8.60 2.43
CA GLY A 412 -42.44 9.57 2.33
C GLY A 412 -41.98 10.19 3.65
N THR A 413 -40.77 10.73 3.56
CA THR A 413 -40.30 12.00 4.13
C THR A 413 -40.20 12.20 5.65
N TRP A 414 -38.99 12.66 6.04
CA TRP A 414 -38.60 13.53 7.18
C TRP A 414 -38.03 12.88 8.46
N PRO A 415 -37.19 13.59 9.27
CA PRO A 415 -36.51 14.88 9.04
C PRO A 415 -34.98 14.88 9.25
N HIS A 416 -34.37 15.93 8.72
CA HIS A 416 -33.04 16.48 9.07
C HIS A 416 -32.94 16.91 10.55
N ARG A 417 -31.67 17.02 11.03
CA ARG A 417 -31.11 17.59 12.29
C ARG A 417 -30.82 16.51 13.34
N LEU A 418 -29.59 16.42 13.87
CA LEU A 418 -28.89 17.47 14.61
C LEU A 418 -27.40 17.56 14.26
N VAL A 419 -26.99 18.75 13.81
CA VAL A 419 -25.62 19.27 13.81
C VAL A 419 -25.52 20.19 15.03
N PRO A 420 -24.51 20.09 15.91
CA PRO A 420 -24.20 21.15 16.85
C PRO A 420 -23.35 22.22 16.14
N SER A 421 -23.88 23.43 16.03
CA SER A 421 -23.14 24.61 15.60
C SER A 421 -22.17 25.11 16.69
N PRO A 422 -21.07 25.78 16.31
CA PRO A 422 -20.02 26.21 17.23
C PRO A 422 -20.43 27.43 18.07
N CYS A 423 -19.99 27.40 19.33
CA CYS A 423 -20.13 28.43 20.34
C CYS A 423 -19.49 29.76 19.87
N ARG A 424 -20.28 30.83 19.81
CA ARG A 424 -19.78 32.22 19.66
C ARG A 424 -19.36 32.75 21.02
N ILE A 425 -18.10 33.17 21.11
CA ILE A 425 -17.58 33.98 22.22
C ILE A 425 -18.22 35.38 22.12
N ALA A 426 -18.98 35.76 23.15
CA ALA A 426 -19.49 37.10 23.33
C ALA A 426 -18.37 38.03 23.84
N ARG A 427 -18.16 39.15 23.15
CA ARG A 427 -17.43 40.32 23.68
C ARG A 427 -18.42 41.20 24.42
N SER A 428 -18.20 41.39 25.72
CA SER A 428 -18.83 42.42 26.54
C SER A 428 -17.90 43.64 26.64
N GLY A 429 -18.43 44.86 26.46
CA GLY A 429 -17.71 46.06 26.88
C GLY A 429 -18.15 47.40 26.28
N GLY A 430 -19.28 47.93 26.78
CA GLY A 430 -19.40 49.32 27.26
C GLY A 430 -19.48 50.52 26.29
N PRO A 431 -20.04 51.67 26.73
CA PRO A 431 -20.74 52.63 25.87
C PRO A 431 -19.90 53.85 25.45
N ALA A 432 -20.43 54.55 24.43
CA ALA A 432 -19.94 55.84 23.94
C ALA A 432 -20.12 56.99 24.95
N PRO A 433 -19.35 58.08 24.77
CA PRO A 433 -19.97 59.41 24.84
C PRO A 433 -19.47 60.37 23.75
N GLY A 434 -20.33 61.36 23.44
CA GLY A 434 -19.93 62.72 23.03
C GLY A 434 -19.58 62.95 21.57
#